data_AF-W4V0N9-F1
#
_entry.id   AF-W4V0N9-F1
#
_cell.length_a   1.000
_cell.length_b   1.000
_cell.length_c   1.000
_cell.angle_alpha   90.00
_cell.angle_beta   90.00
_cell.angle_gamma   90.00
#
_symmetry.space_group_name_H-M   'P 1'
#
loop_
_entity.id
_entity.type
_entity.pdbx_description
1 polymer ?
#
loop_
_entity_poly.entity_id
_entity_poly.type
_entity_poly.pdbx_seq_one_letter_code
_entity_poly.pdbx_strand_id
1 'polypeptide(L)'
;MVFAQQPVELVLWPDGAPNSNGLTGEEQELQPNRISNVTHPTLTVYRAAKSNGMAIIMCPGGGYSRLAMDHEGHDMASWFCGQGITYAVLKYRMPNGHGEVPLSDAKQAIRLVRQHAGEWQIDPYKVGIMGASAGGHLASTLATCYDNEIRPDFQILLYPVVTMQQNTHGGSRTALLGKNPTAEEIRRFSNELQVTADTPQAFIALSSDDGSVPPSNGVNYYLALQKNNVPASLHIYPTGGHGWGYRDNFTYKKEWTQELEKWLKEGVVFPKESNPVLRIGTGYLGTKYVANTLDGEKEEKLIVQTQTVDCLTFIEYVLAQALGSSFTDNLQKIRYRDGIIDGYPSRLHYTSDWIENGVRQGFLTDVTAAHSSQTMKLAVSYMSTHANQYKQLAGSPENVKRMAGYEKALSGKQVHWLPKAKLPDAGLPWIEAGDLIAITTNQQGLDIAHVGIADYQDGKLHLLHASSSLGKVVISDEPLSRMLSNHKSWTGIRVVRMSHTKNN
;
A
#
# COMPACT_ATOMS: atom_id res chain seq x y z
N MET A 1 -30.43 16.51 -6.04
CA MET A 1 -29.12 16.93 -5.51
C MET A 1 -28.14 15.81 -5.79
N VAL A 2 -26.98 16.12 -6.39
CA VAL A 2 -25.99 15.11 -6.81
C VAL A 2 -24.94 14.84 -5.70
N PHE A 3 -24.89 15.70 -4.69
CA PHE A 3 -24.03 15.54 -3.51
C PHE A 3 -24.81 15.04 -2.31
N ALA A 4 -24.17 14.19 -1.50
CA ALA A 4 -24.73 13.71 -0.23
C ALA A 4 -24.89 14.87 0.77
N GLN A 5 -23.92 15.80 0.78
CA GLN A 5 -23.74 16.93 1.70
C GLN A 5 -22.95 18.05 1.00
N GLN A 6 -22.78 19.21 1.66
CA GLN A 6 -21.84 20.25 1.20
C GLN A 6 -20.41 19.68 1.14
N PRO A 7 -19.56 20.14 0.19
CA PRO A 7 -18.17 19.70 0.12
C PRO A 7 -17.43 20.00 1.42
N VAL A 8 -16.56 19.09 1.85
CA VAL A 8 -15.73 19.25 3.05
C VAL A 8 -14.33 19.60 2.62
N GLU A 9 -13.76 20.66 3.16
CA GLU A 9 -12.35 20.99 2.93
C GLU A 9 -11.51 20.55 4.13
N LEU A 10 -10.44 19.79 3.84
CA LEU A 10 -9.46 19.34 4.83
C LEU A 10 -8.15 20.08 4.62
N VAL A 11 -7.53 20.53 5.71
CA VAL A 11 -6.13 20.98 5.70
C VAL A 11 -5.26 19.74 5.53
N LEU A 12 -4.36 19.76 4.55
CA LEU A 12 -3.56 18.58 4.21
C LEU A 12 -2.48 18.28 5.27
N TRP A 13 -1.93 19.34 5.86
CA TRP A 13 -0.86 19.30 6.87
C TRP A 13 -1.21 20.18 8.08
N PRO A 14 -2.12 19.74 8.97
CA PRO A 14 -2.52 20.53 10.14
C PRO A 14 -1.33 20.83 11.08
N ASP A 15 -0.37 19.90 11.15
CA ASP A 15 0.83 20.01 12.01
C ASP A 15 2.07 20.53 11.27
N GLY A 16 1.88 21.07 10.06
CA GLY A 16 2.97 21.53 9.20
C GLY A 16 3.47 20.48 8.21
N ALA A 17 3.88 20.95 7.04
CA ALA A 17 4.30 20.07 5.95
C ALA A 17 5.72 19.53 6.16
N PRO A 18 6.05 18.31 5.67
CA PRO A 18 7.33 17.65 5.92
C PRO A 18 8.52 18.26 5.16
N ASN A 19 8.24 19.14 4.21
CA ASN A 19 9.24 19.79 3.36
C ASN A 19 8.76 21.20 2.98
N SER A 20 9.66 22.04 2.48
CA SER A 20 9.37 23.41 2.06
C SER A 20 9.89 23.68 0.65
N ASN A 21 9.18 24.52 -0.08
CA ASN A 21 9.56 25.06 -1.39
C ASN A 21 10.24 26.44 -1.28
N GLY A 22 10.42 26.97 -0.06
CA GLY A 22 10.98 28.29 0.21
C GLY A 22 10.06 29.47 -0.14
N LEU A 23 8.82 29.23 -0.58
CA LEU A 23 7.84 30.29 -0.83
C LEU A 23 7.26 30.78 0.50
N THR A 24 7.26 32.10 0.69
CA THR A 24 6.79 32.76 1.93
C THR A 24 5.72 33.83 1.67
N GLY A 25 5.43 34.15 0.41
CA GLY A 25 4.36 35.08 0.06
C GLY A 25 2.97 34.47 0.30
N GLU A 26 1.95 35.32 0.31
CA GLU A 26 0.54 34.89 0.38
C GLU A 26 0.08 34.21 -0.93
N GLU A 27 -0.90 33.30 -0.82
CA GLU A 27 -1.55 32.71 -2.00
C GLU A 27 -2.19 33.82 -2.85
N GLN A 28 -2.04 33.73 -4.17
CA GLN A 28 -2.56 34.75 -5.08
C GLN A 28 -3.57 34.12 -6.04
N GLU A 29 -4.79 34.62 -6.00
CA GLU A 29 -5.81 34.31 -7.01
C GLU A 29 -5.61 35.23 -8.21
N LEU A 30 -4.97 34.70 -9.26
CA LEU A 30 -4.62 35.47 -10.47
C LEU A 30 -5.86 35.80 -11.33
N GLN A 31 -6.83 34.90 -11.28
CA GLN A 31 -8.17 34.94 -11.89
C GLN A 31 -9.06 34.02 -11.04
N PRO A 32 -10.41 34.09 -11.16
CA PRO A 32 -11.29 33.18 -10.42
C PRO A 32 -10.84 31.72 -10.54
N ASN A 33 -10.57 31.07 -9.41
CA ASN A 33 -10.10 29.68 -9.32
C ASN A 33 -8.77 29.40 -10.05
N ARG A 34 -7.92 30.42 -10.22
CA ARG A 34 -6.51 30.32 -10.68
C ARG A 34 -5.58 30.72 -9.56
N ILE A 35 -5.26 29.76 -8.71
CA ILE A 35 -4.51 30.02 -7.47
C ILE A 35 -3.03 29.77 -7.72
N SER A 36 -2.19 30.74 -7.40
CA SER A 36 -0.73 30.65 -7.48
C SER A 36 -0.11 30.88 -6.11
N ASN A 37 1.19 30.59 -6.00
CA ASN A 37 1.93 30.70 -4.74
C ASN A 37 1.27 29.90 -3.59
N VAL A 38 0.72 28.72 -3.90
CA VAL A 38 0.07 27.85 -2.93
C VAL A 38 1.09 27.34 -1.91
N THR A 39 0.90 27.72 -0.65
CA THR A 39 1.71 27.30 0.50
C THR A 39 0.89 26.55 1.54
N HIS A 40 -0.46 26.66 1.49
CA HIS A 40 -1.39 26.01 2.39
C HIS A 40 -2.26 24.99 1.62
N PRO A 41 -1.78 23.74 1.49
CA PRO A 41 -2.50 22.76 0.70
C PRO A 41 -3.75 22.25 1.40
N THR A 42 -4.81 22.06 0.62
CA THR A 42 -6.11 21.55 1.08
C THR A 42 -6.61 20.43 0.18
N LEU A 43 -7.52 19.61 0.71
CA LEU A 43 -8.23 18.58 -0.02
C LEU A 43 -9.74 18.84 0.10
N THR A 44 -10.37 19.25 -1.00
CA THR A 44 -11.83 19.48 -1.04
C THR A 44 -12.54 18.21 -1.48
N VAL A 45 -13.35 17.61 -0.61
CA VAL A 45 -13.99 16.30 -0.81
C VAL A 45 -15.48 16.46 -1.12
N TYR A 46 -15.89 15.91 -2.25
CA TYR A 46 -17.26 15.81 -2.75
C TYR A 46 -17.73 14.37 -2.60
N ARG A 47 -18.63 14.14 -1.65
CA ARG A 47 -19.16 12.81 -1.34
C ARG A 47 -20.33 12.46 -2.25
N ALA A 48 -20.26 11.30 -2.87
CA ALA A 48 -21.39 10.75 -3.62
C ALA A 48 -22.55 10.40 -2.68
N ALA A 49 -23.78 10.73 -3.08
CA ALA A 49 -24.98 10.41 -2.30
C ALA A 49 -25.22 8.89 -2.17
N LYS A 50 -24.78 8.12 -3.17
CA LYS A 50 -24.80 6.66 -3.18
C LYS A 50 -23.41 6.17 -3.59
N SER A 51 -22.55 5.93 -2.61
CA SER A 51 -21.18 5.50 -2.88
C SER A 51 -21.13 4.12 -3.56
N ASN A 52 -20.29 3.97 -4.57
CA ASN A 52 -19.91 2.69 -5.18
C ASN A 52 -18.57 2.15 -4.63
N GLY A 53 -18.04 2.81 -3.59
CA GLY A 53 -16.77 2.47 -2.97
C GLY A 53 -15.53 3.09 -3.63
N MET A 54 -15.64 3.72 -4.80
CA MET A 54 -14.48 4.35 -5.45
C MET A 54 -14.25 5.78 -4.96
N ALA A 55 -12.99 6.18 -4.96
CA ALA A 55 -12.59 7.57 -4.80
C ALA A 55 -11.57 7.99 -5.85
N ILE A 56 -11.61 9.26 -6.26
CA ILE A 56 -10.64 9.85 -7.18
C ILE A 56 -10.11 11.14 -6.57
N ILE A 57 -8.78 11.28 -6.53
CA ILE A 57 -8.09 12.51 -6.15
C ILE A 57 -7.63 13.22 -7.42
N MET A 58 -8.19 14.40 -7.70
CA MET A 58 -7.81 15.25 -8.83
C MET A 58 -6.67 16.19 -8.45
N CYS A 59 -5.61 16.17 -9.25
CA CYS A 59 -4.53 17.14 -9.28
C CYS A 59 -4.75 18.10 -10.47
N PRO A 60 -5.18 19.35 -10.22
CA PRO A 60 -5.36 20.34 -11.28
C PRO A 60 -4.05 20.68 -11.99
N GLY A 61 -4.11 21.14 -13.23
CA GLY A 61 -2.94 21.61 -13.98
C GLY A 61 -2.58 23.07 -13.66
N GLY A 62 -1.94 23.75 -14.61
CA GLY A 62 -1.43 25.12 -14.43
C GLY A 62 0.10 25.25 -14.44
N GLY A 63 0.78 24.24 -14.99
CA GLY A 63 2.22 24.32 -15.30
C GLY A 63 3.13 24.37 -14.07
N TYR A 64 2.66 23.89 -12.91
CA TYR A 64 3.35 24.05 -11.61
C TYR A 64 3.64 25.51 -11.19
N SER A 65 2.99 26.47 -11.86
CA SER A 65 3.08 27.91 -11.54
C SER A 65 1.81 28.44 -10.89
N ARG A 66 0.71 27.73 -11.08
CA ARG A 66 -0.64 27.98 -10.55
C ARG A 66 -1.44 26.69 -10.62
N LEU A 67 -2.63 26.69 -10.03
CA LEU A 67 -3.63 25.63 -10.08
C LEU A 67 -4.87 26.09 -10.83
N ALA A 68 -5.35 25.27 -11.75
CA ALA A 68 -6.60 25.50 -12.46
C ALA A 68 -7.79 24.83 -11.74
N MET A 69 -8.20 25.36 -10.59
CA MET A 69 -9.11 24.69 -9.65
C MET A 69 -10.54 24.48 -10.17
N ASP A 70 -11.00 25.23 -11.19
CA ASP A 70 -12.34 25.11 -11.79
C ASP A 70 -12.46 23.93 -12.79
N HIS A 71 -12.22 24.18 -14.08
CA HIS A 71 -12.37 23.26 -15.20
C HIS A 71 -11.43 22.05 -15.15
N GLU A 72 -10.33 22.12 -14.39
CA GLU A 72 -9.42 21.00 -14.13
C GLU A 72 -9.53 20.52 -12.67
N GLY A 73 -10.55 20.94 -11.93
CA GLY A 73 -10.75 20.54 -10.55
C GLY A 73 -12.23 20.33 -10.26
N HIS A 74 -12.87 21.34 -9.68
CA HIS A 74 -14.20 21.28 -9.09
C HIS A 74 -15.33 21.00 -10.10
N ASP A 75 -15.20 21.40 -11.37
CA ASP A 75 -16.28 21.28 -12.37
C ASP A 75 -16.69 19.83 -12.67
N MET A 76 -15.77 18.87 -12.46
CA MET A 76 -16.03 17.44 -12.67
C MET A 76 -16.75 16.77 -11.48
N ALA A 77 -16.81 17.43 -10.33
CA ALA A 77 -17.27 16.81 -9.08
C ALA A 77 -18.69 16.25 -9.20
N SER A 78 -19.61 17.00 -9.79
CA SER A 78 -21.00 16.55 -9.97
C SER A 78 -21.09 15.30 -10.87
N TRP A 79 -20.25 15.22 -11.91
CA TRP A 79 -20.26 14.09 -12.84
C TRP A 79 -19.75 12.80 -12.19
N PHE A 80 -18.66 12.88 -11.43
CA PHE A 80 -18.15 11.72 -10.67
C PHE A 80 -19.10 11.30 -9.55
N CYS A 81 -19.61 12.25 -8.76
CA CYS A 81 -20.57 11.94 -7.69
C CYS A 81 -21.87 11.33 -8.22
N GLY A 82 -22.33 11.75 -9.41
CA GLY A 82 -23.49 11.17 -10.09
C GLY A 82 -23.30 9.70 -10.47
N GLN A 83 -22.06 9.24 -10.63
CA GLN A 83 -21.71 7.83 -10.89
C GLN A 83 -21.47 7.02 -9.60
N GLY A 84 -21.63 7.65 -8.44
CA GLY A 84 -21.38 7.03 -7.14
C GLY A 84 -19.93 7.12 -6.66
N ILE A 85 -19.09 7.90 -7.33
CA ILE A 85 -17.65 8.02 -7.02
C ILE A 85 -17.43 9.24 -6.11
N THR A 86 -16.74 9.05 -4.99
CA THR A 86 -16.29 10.19 -4.17
C THR A 86 -15.14 10.90 -4.90
N TYR A 87 -15.25 12.22 -5.05
CA TYR A 87 -14.29 13.01 -5.80
C TYR A 87 -13.61 14.03 -4.89
N ALA A 88 -12.29 14.12 -4.92
CA ALA A 88 -11.53 15.03 -4.08
C ALA A 88 -10.60 15.89 -4.93
N VAL A 89 -10.61 17.21 -4.75
CA VAL A 89 -9.72 18.13 -5.47
C VAL A 89 -8.57 18.53 -4.58
N LEU A 90 -7.34 18.27 -5.01
CA LEU A 90 -6.12 18.58 -4.28
C LEU A 90 -5.59 19.96 -4.68
N LYS A 91 -5.65 20.91 -3.74
CA LYS A 91 -4.91 22.17 -3.83
C LYS A 91 -3.48 21.93 -3.34
N TYR A 92 -2.55 21.56 -4.23
CA TYR A 92 -1.17 21.20 -3.86
C TYR A 92 -0.21 22.40 -3.91
N ARG A 93 0.86 22.33 -3.10
CA ARG A 93 1.89 23.38 -3.03
C ARG A 93 2.72 23.45 -4.30
N MET A 94 3.10 24.66 -4.70
CA MET A 94 3.94 24.87 -5.88
C MET A 94 5.36 24.35 -5.63
N PRO A 95 6.01 23.69 -6.59
CA PRO A 95 7.33 23.09 -6.37
C PRO A 95 8.46 24.11 -6.18
N ASN A 96 8.49 25.20 -6.97
CA ASN A 96 9.59 26.18 -6.96
C ASN A 96 10.99 25.54 -7.07
N GLY A 97 11.15 24.56 -7.96
CA GLY A 97 12.38 23.77 -8.12
C GLY A 97 12.54 22.62 -7.13
N HIS A 98 11.60 22.43 -6.20
CA HIS A 98 11.58 21.33 -5.24
C HIS A 98 10.50 20.31 -5.63
N GLY A 99 10.81 19.43 -6.58
CA GLY A 99 9.85 18.46 -7.14
C GLY A 99 9.18 17.52 -6.12
N GLU A 100 9.82 17.29 -4.97
CA GLU A 100 9.26 16.47 -3.88
C GLU A 100 8.10 17.14 -3.13
N VAL A 101 7.96 18.47 -3.21
CA VAL A 101 6.92 19.22 -2.49
C VAL A 101 5.51 18.83 -2.97
N PRO A 102 5.14 19.00 -4.26
CA PRO A 102 3.83 18.57 -4.74
C PRO A 102 3.62 17.06 -4.62
N LEU A 103 4.69 16.25 -4.79
CA LEU A 103 4.61 14.80 -4.60
C LEU A 103 4.21 14.46 -3.16
N SER A 104 4.83 15.06 -2.16
CA SER A 104 4.48 14.83 -0.75
C SER A 104 3.02 15.18 -0.44
N ASP A 105 2.48 16.21 -1.09
CA ASP A 105 1.06 16.58 -0.95
C ASP A 105 0.14 15.51 -1.57
N ALA A 106 0.46 15.02 -2.77
CA ALA A 106 -0.32 13.94 -3.40
C ALA A 106 -0.27 12.64 -2.58
N LYS A 107 0.90 12.31 -2.00
CA LYS A 107 1.06 11.19 -1.06
C LYS A 107 0.14 11.33 0.15
N GLN A 108 0.09 12.51 0.75
CA GLN A 108 -0.74 12.80 1.91
C GLN A 108 -2.24 12.78 1.59
N ALA A 109 -2.62 13.24 0.39
CA ALA A 109 -4.01 13.17 -0.06
C ALA A 109 -4.52 11.72 -0.11
N ILE A 110 -3.73 10.79 -0.64
CA ILE A 110 -4.07 9.34 -0.62
C ILE A 110 -4.24 8.84 0.81
N ARG A 111 -3.34 9.21 1.73
CA ARG A 111 -3.43 8.79 3.15
C ARG A 111 -4.72 9.28 3.80
N LEU A 112 -5.07 10.55 3.62
CA LEU A 112 -6.30 11.12 4.18
C LEU A 112 -7.54 10.44 3.60
N VAL A 113 -7.60 10.22 2.29
CA VAL A 113 -8.74 9.50 1.68
C VAL A 113 -8.88 8.08 2.24
N ARG A 114 -7.77 7.36 2.40
CA ARG A 114 -7.77 6.02 3.00
C ARG A 114 -8.14 6.04 4.48
N GLN A 115 -7.67 7.02 5.24
CA GLN A 115 -7.99 7.20 6.67
C GLN A 115 -9.48 7.45 6.91
N HIS A 116 -10.13 8.22 6.03
CA HIS A 116 -11.56 8.52 6.12
C HIS A 116 -12.44 7.55 5.33
N ALA A 117 -11.88 6.45 4.80
CA ALA A 117 -12.60 5.53 3.91
C ALA A 117 -13.91 5.00 4.53
N GLY A 118 -13.89 4.62 5.81
CA GLY A 118 -15.09 4.19 6.52
C GLY A 118 -16.17 5.28 6.66
N GLU A 119 -15.75 6.52 6.95
CA GLU A 119 -16.66 7.66 7.07
C GLU A 119 -17.31 8.02 5.74
N TRP A 120 -16.55 7.92 4.65
CA TRP A 120 -16.98 8.31 3.31
C TRP A 120 -17.55 7.15 2.49
N GLN A 121 -17.66 5.96 3.08
CA GLN A 121 -18.14 4.73 2.42
C GLN A 121 -17.32 4.40 1.16
N ILE A 122 -16.01 4.60 1.25
CA ILE A 122 -15.03 4.29 0.19
C ILE A 122 -14.36 2.97 0.57
N ASP A 123 -14.05 2.17 -0.44
CA ASP A 123 -13.11 1.06 -0.31
C ASP A 123 -11.69 1.64 -0.37
N PRO A 124 -10.88 1.53 0.69
CA PRO A 124 -9.53 2.11 0.73
C PRO A 124 -8.59 1.55 -0.36
N TYR A 125 -9.00 0.50 -1.07
CA TYR A 125 -8.28 -0.11 -2.19
C TYR A 125 -8.96 0.12 -3.56
N LYS A 126 -9.82 1.14 -3.63
CA LYS A 126 -10.39 1.67 -4.88
C LYS A 126 -10.18 3.18 -4.99
N VAL A 127 -8.98 3.63 -4.64
CA VAL A 127 -8.59 5.05 -4.63
C VAL A 127 -7.69 5.34 -5.82
N GLY A 128 -8.22 6.03 -6.81
CA GLY A 128 -7.47 6.48 -7.99
C GLY A 128 -6.91 7.90 -7.83
N ILE A 129 -5.89 8.20 -8.64
CA ILE A 129 -5.39 9.56 -8.82
C ILE A 129 -5.68 10.04 -10.25
N MET A 130 -6.07 11.30 -10.39
CA MET A 130 -6.38 11.93 -11.65
C MET A 130 -5.58 13.22 -11.79
N GLY A 131 -5.18 13.59 -13.00
CA GLY A 131 -4.58 14.89 -13.20
C GLY A 131 -4.59 15.38 -14.64
N ALA A 132 -4.53 16.71 -14.79
CA ALA A 132 -4.49 17.40 -16.08
C ALA A 132 -3.16 18.14 -16.28
N SER A 133 -2.55 18.07 -17.47
CA SER A 133 -1.31 18.81 -17.78
C SER A 133 -0.20 18.55 -16.74
N ALA A 134 0.28 19.57 -16.03
CA ALA A 134 1.23 19.44 -14.90
C ALA A 134 0.67 18.65 -13.71
N GLY A 135 -0.64 18.70 -13.46
CA GLY A 135 -1.30 17.83 -12.50
C GLY A 135 -1.33 16.37 -12.98
N GLY A 136 -1.40 16.14 -14.29
CA GLY A 136 -1.22 14.82 -14.91
C GLY A 136 0.19 14.28 -14.71
N HIS A 137 1.20 15.16 -14.76
CA HIS A 137 2.56 14.81 -14.34
C HIS A 137 2.59 14.40 -12.87
N LEU A 138 2.00 15.17 -11.96
CA LEU A 138 1.95 14.82 -10.53
C LEU A 138 1.27 13.47 -10.28
N ALA A 139 0.13 13.24 -10.93
CA ALA A 139 -0.63 12.00 -10.83
C ALA A 139 0.19 10.79 -11.31
N SER A 140 0.84 10.90 -12.47
CA SER A 140 1.71 9.84 -13.00
C SER A 140 2.99 9.67 -12.18
N THR A 141 3.57 10.73 -11.62
CA THR A 141 4.72 10.64 -10.70
C THR A 141 4.35 9.88 -9.44
N LEU A 142 3.20 10.16 -8.82
CA LEU A 142 2.75 9.35 -7.68
C LEU A 142 2.49 7.89 -8.10
N ALA A 143 1.96 7.67 -9.30
CA ALA A 143 1.67 6.33 -9.81
C ALA A 143 2.94 5.51 -10.11
N THR A 144 4.11 6.13 -10.33
CA THR A 144 5.38 5.43 -10.59
C THR A 144 6.42 5.57 -9.47
N CYS A 145 6.27 6.56 -8.59
CA CYS A 145 7.19 6.88 -7.51
C CYS A 145 6.44 6.99 -6.17
N TYR A 146 5.97 5.84 -5.70
CA TYR A 146 5.21 5.69 -4.46
C TYR A 146 5.95 4.84 -3.42
N ASP A 147 5.51 4.98 -2.17
CA ASP A 147 5.75 4.01 -1.10
C ASP A 147 4.52 3.06 -1.08
N ASN A 148 4.66 1.82 -0.57
CA ASN A 148 3.64 0.78 -0.81
C ASN A 148 2.20 1.16 -0.37
N GLU A 149 1.97 1.94 0.71
CA GLU A 149 0.58 2.32 1.08
C GLU A 149 0.01 3.54 0.39
N ILE A 150 0.78 4.23 -0.45
CA ILE A 150 0.32 5.45 -1.13
C ILE A 150 0.22 5.26 -2.63
N ARG A 151 0.49 4.04 -3.10
CA ARG A 151 0.21 3.62 -4.47
C ARG A 151 -1.29 3.81 -4.75
N PRO A 152 -1.69 4.57 -5.78
CA PRO A 152 -3.07 4.65 -6.22
C PRO A 152 -3.48 3.32 -6.88
N ASP A 153 -4.77 3.01 -6.87
CA ASP A 153 -5.28 1.74 -7.41
C ASP A 153 -5.47 1.81 -8.94
N PHE A 154 -5.64 3.03 -9.47
CA PHE A 154 -5.68 3.34 -10.90
C PHE A 154 -5.31 4.82 -11.12
N GLN A 155 -5.04 5.21 -12.37
CA GLN A 155 -4.70 6.59 -12.74
C GLN A 155 -5.48 7.10 -13.96
N ILE A 156 -5.84 8.38 -13.95
CA ILE A 156 -6.52 9.07 -15.07
C ILE A 156 -5.71 10.31 -15.45
N LEU A 157 -5.21 10.35 -16.68
CA LEU A 157 -4.30 11.38 -17.16
C LEU A 157 -4.91 12.14 -18.34
N LEU A 158 -5.15 13.44 -18.17
CA LEU A 158 -5.67 14.32 -19.21
C LEU A 158 -4.55 15.20 -19.75
N TYR A 159 -4.23 15.07 -21.05
CA TYR A 159 -3.15 15.78 -21.76
C TYR A 159 -1.89 15.94 -20.88
N PRO A 160 -1.38 14.84 -20.29
CA PRO A 160 -0.41 14.93 -19.22
C PRO A 160 0.94 15.40 -19.74
N VAL A 161 1.59 16.27 -18.97
CA VAL A 161 3.06 16.32 -18.99
C VAL A 161 3.56 15.00 -18.41
N VAL A 162 4.54 14.36 -19.04
CA VAL A 162 5.09 13.06 -18.57
C VAL A 162 6.61 13.11 -18.49
N THR A 163 7.27 13.52 -19.57
CA THR A 163 8.74 13.50 -19.63
C THR A 163 9.33 14.81 -19.12
N MET A 164 10.47 14.75 -18.44
CA MET A 164 11.31 15.93 -18.12
C MET A 164 12.56 16.00 -19.00
N GLN A 165 12.65 15.12 -19.99
CA GLN A 165 13.67 15.11 -21.03
C GLN A 165 13.36 16.16 -22.12
N GLN A 166 13.77 15.88 -23.36
CA GLN A 166 13.43 16.69 -24.53
C GLN A 166 11.95 16.55 -24.88
N ASN A 167 11.39 17.53 -25.61
CA ASN A 167 9.98 17.55 -26.03
C ASN A 167 8.97 17.54 -24.86
N THR A 168 9.37 18.14 -23.75
CA THR A 168 8.52 18.42 -22.58
C THR A 168 7.89 19.81 -22.65
N HIS A 169 6.94 20.07 -21.74
CA HIS A 169 6.48 21.43 -21.46
C HIS A 169 7.52 22.18 -20.60
N GLY A 170 8.30 23.05 -21.24
CA GLY A 170 9.47 23.71 -20.63
C GLY A 170 9.16 24.53 -19.37
N GLY A 171 7.97 25.15 -19.31
CA GLY A 171 7.50 25.86 -18.11
C GLY A 171 7.31 24.93 -16.92
N SER A 172 6.62 23.81 -17.11
CA SER A 172 6.43 22.79 -16.06
C SER A 172 7.77 22.23 -15.59
N ARG A 173 8.68 21.91 -16.53
CA ARG A 173 10.01 21.40 -16.20
C ARG A 173 10.80 22.37 -15.33
N THR A 174 10.81 23.64 -15.71
CA THR A 174 11.56 24.68 -14.97
C THR A 174 10.94 24.93 -13.59
N ALA A 175 9.61 24.96 -13.49
CA ALA A 175 8.93 25.14 -12.22
C ALA A 175 9.14 23.95 -11.27
N LEU A 176 9.17 22.72 -11.80
CA LEU A 176 9.35 21.50 -11.01
C LEU A 176 10.79 21.28 -10.55
N LEU A 177 11.76 21.40 -11.47
CA LEU A 177 13.16 20.99 -11.25
C LEU A 177 14.14 22.16 -11.14
N GLY A 178 13.67 23.39 -11.33
CA GLY A 178 14.52 24.57 -11.40
C GLY A 178 15.25 24.73 -12.74
N LYS A 179 16.14 25.71 -12.81
CA LYS A 179 16.83 26.10 -14.06
C LYS A 179 17.92 25.11 -14.49
N ASN A 180 18.61 24.50 -13.52
CA ASN A 180 19.78 23.66 -13.74
C ASN A 180 19.64 22.28 -13.06
N PRO A 181 18.64 21.47 -13.46
CA PRO A 181 18.45 20.17 -12.85
C PRO A 181 19.56 19.20 -13.25
N THR A 182 19.89 18.29 -12.34
CA THR A 182 20.80 17.18 -12.60
C THR A 182 20.18 16.15 -13.55
N ALA A 183 21.02 15.33 -14.19
CA ALA A 183 20.54 14.24 -15.03
C ALA A 183 19.69 13.22 -14.25
N GLU A 184 20.00 13.02 -12.96
CA GLU A 184 19.25 12.12 -12.10
C GLU A 184 17.87 12.68 -11.76
N GLU A 185 17.73 13.97 -11.46
CA GLU A 185 16.43 14.61 -11.26
C GLU A 185 15.57 14.56 -12.53
N ILE A 186 16.17 14.85 -13.70
CA ILE A 186 15.47 14.73 -14.98
C ILE A 186 14.97 13.30 -15.18
N ARG A 187 15.80 12.30 -14.94
CA ARG A 187 15.42 10.89 -15.09
C ARG A 187 14.32 10.50 -14.11
N ARG A 188 14.48 10.86 -12.83
CA ARG A 188 13.56 10.54 -11.74
C ARG A 188 12.16 11.07 -12.01
N PHE A 189 12.05 12.29 -12.52
CA PHE A 189 10.76 12.92 -12.85
C PHE A 189 10.36 12.75 -14.32
N SER A 190 10.98 11.83 -15.08
CA SER A 190 10.47 11.42 -16.38
C SER A 190 9.68 10.12 -16.19
N ASN A 191 8.37 10.24 -16.02
CA ASN A 191 7.53 9.16 -15.47
C ASN A 191 7.47 7.93 -16.40
N GLU A 192 7.68 8.08 -17.71
CA GLU A 192 7.78 6.97 -18.66
C GLU A 192 8.98 6.05 -18.41
N LEU A 193 10.01 6.55 -17.73
CA LEU A 193 11.21 5.78 -17.36
C LEU A 193 11.06 5.06 -16.03
N GLN A 194 10.03 5.40 -15.26
CA GLN A 194 9.78 4.88 -13.91
C GLN A 194 8.70 3.79 -13.90
N VAL A 195 8.12 3.46 -15.05
CA VAL A 195 7.07 2.43 -15.16
C VAL A 195 7.65 1.04 -14.88
N THR A 196 6.98 0.33 -13.98
CA THR A 196 7.22 -1.06 -13.60
C THR A 196 5.95 -1.89 -13.77
N ALA A 197 6.04 -3.21 -13.61
CA ALA A 197 4.87 -4.09 -13.60
C ALA A 197 3.87 -3.77 -12.46
N ASP A 198 4.33 -3.11 -11.39
CA ASP A 198 3.48 -2.69 -10.29
C ASP A 198 2.79 -1.35 -10.54
N THR A 199 3.10 -0.63 -11.62
CA THR A 199 2.46 0.66 -11.93
C THR A 199 0.94 0.48 -12.12
N PRO A 200 0.09 1.37 -11.60
CA PRO A 200 -1.37 1.26 -11.71
C PRO A 200 -1.89 1.40 -13.15
N GLN A 201 -3.01 0.74 -13.40
CA GLN A 201 -3.75 0.80 -14.66
C GLN A 201 -4.11 2.25 -15.00
N ALA A 202 -4.05 2.62 -16.28
CA ALA A 202 -4.18 4.01 -16.71
C ALA A 202 -5.26 4.25 -17.75
N PHE A 203 -5.99 5.36 -17.60
CA PHE A 203 -6.76 5.99 -18.67
C PHE A 203 -6.04 7.27 -19.10
N ILE A 204 -5.75 7.42 -20.39
CA ILE A 204 -5.02 8.57 -20.93
C ILE A 204 -5.85 9.19 -22.06
N ALA A 205 -6.14 10.49 -21.97
CA ALA A 205 -6.86 11.23 -23.01
C ALA A 205 -6.11 12.52 -23.37
N LEU A 206 -5.90 12.77 -24.66
CA LEU A 206 -5.17 13.95 -25.14
C LEU A 206 -5.63 14.39 -26.54
N SER A 207 -5.17 15.56 -26.98
CA SER A 207 -5.45 16.10 -28.33
C SER A 207 -4.20 16.07 -29.20
N SER A 208 -4.31 15.65 -30.46
CA SER A 208 -3.22 15.58 -31.44
C SER A 208 -2.63 16.95 -31.79
N ASP A 209 -3.45 18.00 -31.72
CA ASP A 209 -3.07 19.39 -32.02
C ASP A 209 -2.62 20.17 -30.77
N ASP A 210 -2.30 19.48 -29.68
CA ASP A 210 -1.76 20.11 -28.47
C ASP A 210 -0.36 20.69 -28.72
N GLY A 211 -0.29 22.01 -28.90
CA GLY A 211 0.95 22.75 -29.09
C GLY A 211 1.70 23.11 -27.80
N SER A 212 1.12 22.84 -26.62
CA SER A 212 1.74 23.14 -25.33
C SER A 212 2.42 21.91 -24.73
N VAL A 213 1.73 20.78 -24.73
CA VAL A 213 2.25 19.49 -24.29
C VAL A 213 2.20 18.53 -25.48
N PRO A 214 3.36 18.18 -26.08
CA PRO A 214 3.36 17.30 -27.23
C PRO A 214 2.64 15.97 -26.94
N PRO A 215 1.75 15.49 -27.84
CA PRO A 215 1.02 14.22 -27.69
C PRO A 215 1.91 13.01 -27.36
N SER A 216 3.18 13.07 -27.78
CA SER A 216 4.20 12.07 -27.48
C SER A 216 4.39 11.81 -25.98
N ASN A 217 4.07 12.76 -25.09
CA ASN A 217 4.11 12.54 -23.64
C ASN A 217 3.17 11.40 -23.22
N GLY A 218 1.89 11.50 -23.57
CA GLY A 218 0.91 10.46 -23.27
C GLY A 218 1.15 9.16 -24.05
N VAL A 219 1.55 9.26 -25.33
CA VAL A 219 1.85 8.08 -26.16
C VAL A 219 3.03 7.28 -25.60
N ASN A 220 4.14 7.94 -25.24
CA ASN A 220 5.32 7.25 -24.71
C ASN A 220 5.06 6.63 -23.34
N TYR A 221 4.25 7.28 -22.49
CA TYR A 221 3.83 6.70 -21.22
C TYR A 221 2.99 5.43 -21.44
N TYR A 222 2.01 5.49 -22.35
CA TYR A 222 1.21 4.32 -22.74
C TYR A 222 2.09 3.15 -23.22
N LEU A 223 3.08 3.42 -24.09
CA LEU A 223 4.01 2.41 -24.57
C LEU A 223 4.87 1.82 -23.43
N ALA A 224 5.28 2.63 -22.45
CA ALA A 224 6.00 2.16 -21.27
C ALA A 224 5.13 1.26 -20.36
N LEU A 225 3.83 1.58 -20.21
CA LEU A 225 2.85 0.73 -19.51
C LEU A 225 2.69 -0.62 -20.22
N GLN A 226 2.49 -0.61 -21.54
CA GLN A 226 2.36 -1.84 -22.34
C GLN A 226 3.62 -2.72 -22.26
N LYS A 227 4.82 -2.12 -22.33
CA LYS A 227 6.09 -2.84 -22.18
C LYS A 227 6.21 -3.58 -20.84
N ASN A 228 5.59 -3.05 -19.79
CA ASN A 228 5.58 -3.64 -18.45
C ASN A 228 4.32 -4.48 -18.16
N ASN A 229 3.51 -4.78 -19.19
CA ASN A 229 2.23 -5.52 -19.06
C ASN A 229 1.21 -4.85 -18.14
N VAL A 230 1.24 -3.52 -18.04
CA VAL A 230 0.25 -2.75 -17.27
C VAL A 230 -0.94 -2.41 -18.18
N PRO A 231 -2.18 -2.78 -17.82
CA PRO A 231 -3.37 -2.44 -18.59
C PRO A 231 -3.55 -0.92 -18.70
N ALA A 232 -3.80 -0.42 -19.91
CA ALA A 232 -4.03 1.00 -20.14
C ALA A 232 -4.95 1.25 -21.35
N SER A 233 -5.66 2.38 -21.32
CA SER A 233 -6.45 2.91 -22.44
C SER A 233 -5.89 4.26 -22.86
N LEU A 234 -5.73 4.48 -24.17
CA LEU A 234 -5.24 5.72 -24.75
C LEU A 234 -6.23 6.25 -25.78
N HIS A 235 -6.71 7.47 -25.57
CA HIS A 235 -7.64 8.19 -26.42
C HIS A 235 -6.96 9.45 -26.95
N ILE A 236 -6.91 9.58 -28.27
CA ILE A 236 -6.27 10.71 -28.95
C ILE A 236 -7.32 11.36 -29.85
N TYR A 237 -7.71 12.59 -29.52
CA TYR A 237 -8.66 13.37 -30.32
C TYR A 237 -7.92 14.21 -31.36
N PRO A 238 -8.45 14.37 -32.59
CA PRO A 238 -7.73 15.06 -33.65
C PRO A 238 -7.54 16.57 -33.37
N THR A 239 -8.47 17.19 -32.64
CA THR A 239 -8.44 18.61 -32.30
C THR A 239 -8.84 18.87 -30.85
N GLY A 240 -8.47 20.03 -30.32
CA GLY A 240 -8.86 20.49 -28.98
C GLY A 240 -7.84 21.37 -28.29
N GLY A 241 -6.60 21.35 -28.77
CA GLY A 241 -5.47 22.04 -28.15
C GLY A 241 -5.22 21.57 -26.71
N HIS A 242 -4.67 22.47 -25.90
CA HIS A 242 -4.33 22.21 -24.50
C HIS A 242 -5.40 22.75 -23.53
N GLY A 243 -5.54 22.12 -22.36
CA GLY A 243 -6.29 22.69 -21.24
C GLY A 243 -7.81 22.73 -21.44
N TRP A 244 -8.37 21.69 -22.07
CA TRP A 244 -9.82 21.60 -22.29
C TRP A 244 -10.61 21.21 -21.02
N GLY A 245 -10.00 20.48 -20.07
CA GLY A 245 -10.59 20.13 -18.78
C GLY A 245 -12.03 19.58 -18.88
N TYR A 246 -12.96 20.13 -18.10
CA TYR A 246 -14.38 19.78 -18.17
C TYR A 246 -15.24 20.81 -18.92
N ARG A 247 -14.65 21.60 -19.82
CA ARG A 247 -15.38 22.69 -20.49
C ARG A 247 -16.37 22.19 -21.54
N ASP A 248 -17.56 22.78 -21.57
CA ASP A 248 -18.60 22.45 -22.56
C ASP A 248 -18.22 22.80 -24.00
N ASN A 249 -17.24 23.68 -24.20
CA ASN A 249 -16.76 24.04 -25.54
C ASN A 249 -15.73 23.06 -26.12
N PHE A 250 -15.34 22.02 -25.37
CA PHE A 250 -14.51 20.95 -25.92
C PHE A 250 -15.37 20.02 -26.77
N THR A 251 -15.06 19.95 -28.08
CA THR A 251 -15.81 19.18 -29.08
C THR A 251 -16.07 17.74 -28.67
N TYR A 252 -15.08 17.10 -28.01
CA TYR A 252 -15.13 15.68 -27.66
C TYR A 252 -15.52 15.43 -26.19
N LYS A 253 -16.10 16.42 -25.50
CA LYS A 253 -16.44 16.31 -24.07
C LYS A 253 -17.28 15.08 -23.75
N LYS A 254 -18.29 14.81 -24.60
CA LYS A 254 -19.20 13.69 -24.39
C LYS A 254 -18.49 12.35 -24.58
N GLU A 255 -17.65 12.25 -25.61
CA GLU A 255 -16.93 11.05 -25.97
C GLU A 255 -15.97 10.64 -24.86
N TRP A 256 -15.08 11.54 -24.43
CA TRP A 256 -14.06 11.19 -23.43
C TRP A 256 -14.68 10.86 -22.07
N THR A 257 -15.76 11.54 -21.69
CA THR A 257 -16.47 11.24 -20.42
C THR A 257 -17.17 9.89 -20.48
N GLN A 258 -17.81 9.53 -21.60
CA GLN A 258 -18.44 8.21 -21.77
C GLN A 258 -17.41 7.08 -21.81
N GLU A 259 -16.26 7.30 -22.46
CA GLU A 259 -15.15 6.35 -22.49
C GLU A 259 -14.57 6.14 -21.10
N LEU A 260 -14.38 7.23 -20.33
CA LEU A 260 -13.92 7.16 -18.95
C LEU A 260 -14.94 6.45 -18.03
N GLU A 261 -16.23 6.76 -18.13
CA GLU A 261 -17.29 6.07 -17.38
C GLU A 261 -17.25 4.56 -17.65
N LYS A 262 -17.16 4.17 -18.92
CA LYS A 262 -17.07 2.76 -19.30
C LYS A 262 -15.82 2.11 -18.73
N TRP A 263 -14.67 2.78 -18.84
CA TRP A 263 -13.41 2.27 -18.29
C TRP A 263 -13.47 2.10 -16.77
N LEU A 264 -14.03 3.06 -16.03
CA LEU A 264 -14.20 2.96 -14.58
C LEU A 264 -15.13 1.81 -14.16
N LYS A 265 -16.17 1.53 -14.95
CA LYS A 265 -17.15 0.48 -14.66
C LYS A 265 -16.66 -0.93 -15.04
N GLU A 266 -15.98 -1.04 -16.18
CA GLU A 266 -15.71 -2.33 -16.82
C GLU A 266 -14.21 -2.60 -17.04
N GLY A 267 -13.40 -1.56 -17.17
CA GLY A 267 -11.99 -1.65 -17.53
C GLY A 267 -11.02 -1.70 -16.34
N VAL A 268 -11.35 -1.05 -15.22
CA VAL A 268 -10.49 -1.09 -14.02
C VAL A 268 -10.66 -2.41 -13.29
N VAL A 269 -9.61 -3.23 -13.30
CA VAL A 269 -9.59 -4.49 -12.55
C VAL A 269 -9.03 -4.22 -11.16
N PHE A 270 -9.89 -4.32 -10.14
CA PHE A 270 -9.44 -4.33 -8.76
C PHE A 270 -9.07 -5.77 -8.35
N PRO A 271 -8.04 -5.97 -7.51
CA PRO A 271 -7.77 -7.26 -6.92
C PRO A 271 -9.04 -7.80 -6.25
N LYS A 272 -9.35 -9.10 -6.45
CA LYS A 272 -10.50 -9.73 -5.79
C LYS A 272 -10.41 -9.65 -4.26
N GLU A 273 -9.19 -9.66 -3.73
CA GLU A 273 -8.89 -9.57 -2.30
C GLU A 273 -8.61 -8.13 -1.89
N SER A 274 -9.52 -7.52 -1.12
CA SER A 274 -9.35 -6.19 -0.54
C SER A 274 -8.47 -6.21 0.73
N ASN A 275 -8.20 -7.39 1.32
CA ASN A 275 -7.34 -7.46 2.49
C ASN A 275 -5.86 -7.19 2.10
N PRO A 276 -5.17 -6.21 2.71
CA PRO A 276 -3.81 -5.84 2.35
C PRO A 276 -2.79 -6.95 2.64
N VAL A 277 -2.96 -7.70 3.73
CA VAL A 277 -2.07 -8.82 4.10
C VAL A 277 -2.15 -9.91 3.05
N LEU A 278 -3.36 -10.30 2.63
CA LEU A 278 -3.53 -11.34 1.61
C LEU A 278 -3.03 -10.87 0.24
N ARG A 279 -3.35 -9.63 -0.16
CA ARG A 279 -2.90 -9.06 -1.43
C ARG A 279 -1.37 -9.00 -1.52
N ILE A 280 -0.73 -8.45 -0.49
CA ILE A 280 0.74 -8.36 -0.42
C ILE A 280 1.35 -9.75 -0.36
N GLY A 281 0.82 -10.64 0.48
CA GLY A 281 1.26 -12.03 0.57
C GLY A 281 1.21 -12.75 -0.77
N THR A 282 0.14 -12.54 -1.56
CA THR A 282 -0.03 -13.15 -2.88
C THR A 282 1.07 -12.69 -3.84
N GLY A 283 1.57 -11.47 -3.69
CA GLY A 283 2.72 -10.95 -4.43
C GLY A 283 4.04 -11.72 -4.18
N TYR A 284 4.13 -12.51 -3.10
CA TYR A 284 5.29 -13.37 -2.83
C TYR A 284 5.15 -14.76 -3.46
N LEU A 285 4.06 -15.10 -4.15
CA LEU A 285 3.92 -16.42 -4.77
C LEU A 285 5.12 -16.74 -5.68
N GLY A 286 5.73 -17.89 -5.46
CA GLY A 286 6.94 -18.30 -6.17
C GLY A 286 8.26 -17.82 -5.56
N THR A 287 8.25 -16.89 -4.60
CA THR A 287 9.45 -16.45 -3.87
C THR A 287 10.12 -17.64 -3.19
N LYS A 288 11.44 -17.73 -3.32
CA LYS A 288 12.22 -18.90 -2.91
C LYS A 288 12.23 -19.07 -1.38
N TYR A 289 12.05 -20.32 -0.94
CA TYR A 289 12.23 -20.68 0.46
C TYR A 289 13.73 -20.81 0.80
N VAL A 290 14.19 -20.10 1.83
CA VAL A 290 15.55 -20.22 2.37
C VAL A 290 15.48 -20.09 3.89
N ALA A 291 15.99 -21.09 4.61
CA ALA A 291 16.08 -21.05 6.07
C ALA A 291 17.29 -20.21 6.53
N ASN A 292 17.22 -19.68 7.75
CA ASN A 292 18.33 -19.01 8.45
C ASN A 292 18.89 -17.78 7.71
N THR A 293 18.05 -17.08 6.94
CA THR A 293 18.42 -15.86 6.20
C THR A 293 18.89 -14.73 7.12
N LEU A 294 18.50 -14.77 8.40
CA LEU A 294 18.83 -13.79 9.42
C LEU A 294 20.10 -14.12 10.25
N ASP A 295 20.76 -15.27 10.02
CA ASP A 295 21.84 -15.79 10.88
C ASP A 295 23.25 -15.68 10.28
N GLY A 296 23.38 -14.89 9.20
CA GLY A 296 24.65 -14.71 8.49
C GLY A 296 25.71 -13.96 9.31
N GLU A 297 25.28 -13.04 10.16
CA GLU A 297 26.12 -12.02 10.81
C GLU A 297 26.46 -12.39 12.26
N LYS A 298 27.59 -11.87 12.77
CA LYS A 298 28.03 -12.14 14.16
C LYS A 298 27.24 -11.31 15.18
N GLU A 299 26.92 -10.07 14.83
CA GLU A 299 26.11 -9.16 15.64
C GLU A 299 24.67 -9.12 15.09
N GLU A 300 23.70 -9.11 16.01
CA GLU A 300 22.28 -9.01 15.64
C GLU A 300 21.99 -7.60 15.11
N LYS A 301 21.44 -7.53 13.89
CA LYS A 301 20.99 -6.30 13.25
C LYS A 301 19.76 -6.60 12.40
N LEU A 302 19.00 -5.57 12.05
CA LEU A 302 17.85 -5.71 11.16
C LEU A 302 18.32 -6.13 9.76
N ILE A 303 18.03 -7.36 9.36
CA ILE A 303 18.30 -7.89 8.02
C ILE A 303 17.01 -7.91 7.20
N VAL A 304 17.06 -7.35 5.99
CA VAL A 304 15.94 -7.35 5.03
C VAL A 304 16.33 -8.14 3.79
N GLN A 305 15.65 -9.26 3.56
CA GLN A 305 15.83 -10.11 2.38
C GLN A 305 14.47 -10.59 1.87
N THR A 306 13.75 -9.75 1.12
CA THR A 306 12.39 -10.07 0.64
C THR A 306 12.36 -11.07 -0.52
N GLN A 307 13.50 -11.29 -1.18
CA GLN A 307 13.64 -12.21 -2.33
C GLN A 307 13.82 -13.67 -1.92
N THR A 308 14.09 -13.93 -0.65
CA THR A 308 14.29 -15.27 -0.08
C THR A 308 13.74 -15.29 1.33
N VAL A 309 12.76 -16.15 1.59
CA VAL A 309 11.98 -16.13 2.84
C VAL A 309 11.91 -17.52 3.46
N ASP A 310 11.72 -17.58 4.76
CA ASP A 310 11.15 -18.74 5.46
C ASP A 310 9.71 -18.42 5.88
N CYS A 311 9.06 -19.30 6.64
CA CYS A 311 7.67 -19.10 7.01
C CYS A 311 7.44 -17.84 7.85
N LEU A 312 8.33 -17.54 8.81
CA LEU A 312 8.18 -16.39 9.70
C LEU A 312 8.56 -15.09 8.99
N THR A 313 9.73 -15.03 8.35
CA THR A 313 10.18 -13.84 7.63
C THR A 313 9.21 -13.45 6.51
N PHE A 314 8.57 -14.43 5.85
CA PHE A 314 7.50 -14.17 4.90
C PHE A 314 6.37 -13.35 5.53
N ILE A 315 5.77 -13.82 6.63
CA ILE A 315 4.65 -13.10 7.27
C ILE A 315 5.09 -11.78 7.88
N GLU A 316 6.34 -11.67 8.37
CA GLU A 316 6.89 -10.43 8.90
C GLU A 316 7.03 -9.36 7.81
N TYR A 317 7.55 -9.72 6.63
CA TYR A 317 7.68 -8.77 5.53
C TYR A 317 6.32 -8.33 4.99
N VAL A 318 5.38 -9.27 4.83
CA VAL A 318 4.01 -8.96 4.43
C VAL A 318 3.35 -8.03 5.44
N LEU A 319 3.46 -8.34 6.73
CA LEU A 319 2.88 -7.51 7.79
C LEU A 319 3.55 -6.13 7.87
N ALA A 320 4.87 -6.04 7.72
CA ALA A 320 5.59 -4.77 7.70
C ALA A 320 5.17 -3.88 6.52
N GLN A 321 4.91 -4.47 5.36
CA GLN A 321 4.39 -3.79 4.17
C GLN A 321 2.91 -3.39 4.33
N ALA A 322 2.10 -4.20 5.03
CA ALA A 322 0.67 -3.96 5.25
C ALA A 322 0.42 -2.90 6.35
N LEU A 323 1.06 -3.06 7.51
CA LEU A 323 1.92 -2.07 8.17
C LEU A 323 1.75 -0.60 7.80
N GLY A 324 2.61 -0.25 6.86
CA GLY A 324 2.68 1.02 6.23
C GLY A 324 4.00 1.76 6.36
N SER A 325 3.92 3.08 6.59
CA SER A 325 4.80 4.14 6.02
C SER A 325 6.29 4.08 6.32
N SER A 326 6.75 3.11 7.11
CA SER A 326 8.15 2.82 7.31
C SER A 326 8.35 1.31 7.41
N PHE A 327 8.66 0.66 6.28
CA PHE A 327 8.84 -0.78 6.21
C PHE A 327 9.87 -1.28 7.23
N THR A 328 11.01 -0.61 7.36
CA THR A 328 12.09 -1.01 8.27
C THR A 328 11.72 -0.81 9.74
N ASP A 329 11.03 0.29 10.09
CA ASP A 329 10.61 0.52 11.48
C ASP A 329 9.51 -0.47 11.88
N ASN A 330 8.57 -0.73 10.98
CA ASN A 330 7.53 -1.75 11.18
C ASN A 330 8.16 -3.12 11.33
N LEU A 331 9.07 -3.51 10.44
CA LEU A 331 9.76 -4.79 10.52
C LEU A 331 10.54 -4.93 11.83
N GLN A 332 11.21 -3.86 12.29
CA GLN A 332 11.93 -3.89 13.55
C GLN A 332 10.96 -4.08 14.74
N LYS A 333 9.85 -3.35 14.78
CA LYS A 333 8.79 -3.50 15.80
C LYS A 333 8.16 -4.89 15.80
N ILE A 334 8.01 -5.49 14.61
CA ILE A 334 7.47 -6.84 14.43
C ILE A 334 8.45 -7.91 14.94
N ARG A 335 9.72 -7.83 14.53
CA ARG A 335 10.71 -8.90 14.69
C ARG A 335 11.40 -8.89 16.05
N TYR A 336 11.55 -7.72 16.66
CA TYR A 336 12.28 -7.54 17.91
C TYR A 336 11.34 -7.16 19.05
N ARG A 337 11.63 -7.67 20.24
CA ARG A 337 10.84 -7.40 21.43
C ARG A 337 10.82 -5.89 21.71
N ASP A 338 9.61 -5.34 21.71
CA ASP A 338 9.34 -3.91 21.83
C ASP A 338 10.08 -3.03 20.81
N GLY A 339 10.46 -3.61 19.66
CA GLY A 339 11.21 -2.94 18.59
C GLY A 339 12.66 -2.61 18.94
N ILE A 340 13.23 -3.23 19.99
CA ILE A 340 14.60 -2.95 20.44
C ILE A 340 15.54 -4.10 20.04
N ILE A 341 16.56 -3.77 19.25
CA ILE A 341 17.61 -4.70 18.88
C ILE A 341 18.68 -4.69 19.97
N ASP A 342 18.76 -5.79 20.74
CA ASP A 342 19.68 -5.99 21.85
C ASP A 342 20.24 -7.42 21.86
N GLY A 343 21.00 -7.74 20.80
CA GLY A 343 21.57 -9.07 20.57
C GLY A 343 20.56 -10.14 20.16
N TYR A 344 21.05 -11.34 19.84
CA TYR A 344 20.24 -12.43 19.29
C TYR A 344 18.97 -12.77 20.10
N PRO A 345 18.99 -12.79 21.46
CA PRO A 345 17.79 -13.08 22.24
C PRO A 345 16.70 -11.99 22.22
N SER A 346 17.00 -10.78 21.72
CA SER A 346 16.00 -9.73 21.53
C SER A 346 15.03 -10.02 20.39
N ARG A 347 15.46 -10.83 19.40
CA ARG A 347 14.61 -11.32 18.31
C ARG A 347 13.56 -12.29 18.86
N LEU A 348 12.34 -12.17 18.36
CA LEU A 348 11.17 -12.92 18.83
C LEU A 348 11.13 -14.32 18.18
N HIS A 349 11.94 -15.25 18.70
CA HIS A 349 12.08 -16.60 18.12
C HIS A 349 10.89 -17.54 18.38
N TYR A 350 10.18 -17.38 19.50
CA TYR A 350 8.95 -18.14 19.78
C TYR A 350 7.74 -17.35 19.27
N THR A 351 6.93 -17.96 18.40
CA THR A 351 5.82 -17.26 17.76
C THR A 351 4.76 -16.78 18.76
N SER A 352 4.55 -17.46 19.90
CA SER A 352 3.65 -16.92 20.92
C SER A 352 4.18 -15.63 21.57
N ASP A 353 5.50 -15.47 21.73
CA ASP A 353 6.10 -14.21 22.18
C ASP A 353 6.01 -13.13 21.09
N TRP A 354 6.18 -13.53 19.82
CA TRP A 354 5.93 -12.67 18.66
C TRP A 354 4.49 -12.13 18.61
N ILE A 355 3.50 -13.00 18.83
CA ILE A 355 2.08 -12.61 18.92
C ILE A 355 1.84 -11.67 20.11
N GLU A 356 2.37 -12.00 21.30
CA GLU A 356 2.22 -11.15 22.49
C GLU A 356 2.83 -9.76 22.29
N ASN A 357 3.99 -9.67 21.64
CA ASN A 357 4.59 -8.40 21.25
C ASN A 357 3.66 -7.60 20.34
N GLY A 358 3.11 -8.21 19.28
CA GLY A 358 2.24 -7.50 18.36
C GLY A 358 0.91 -7.04 18.95
N VAL A 359 0.34 -7.84 19.87
CA VAL A 359 -0.85 -7.43 20.64
C VAL A 359 -0.51 -6.27 21.58
N ARG A 360 0.61 -6.36 22.33
CA ARG A 360 1.06 -5.30 23.24
C ARG A 360 1.36 -3.99 22.52
N GLN A 361 1.95 -4.07 21.33
CA GLN A 361 2.30 -2.93 20.49
C GLN A 361 1.11 -2.43 19.62
N GLY A 362 -0.05 -3.08 19.70
CA GLY A 362 -1.30 -2.63 19.08
C GLY A 362 -1.43 -2.87 17.58
N PHE A 363 -0.54 -3.67 16.97
CA PHE A 363 -0.57 -3.98 15.53
C PHE A 363 -1.13 -5.37 15.21
N LEU A 364 -1.42 -6.20 16.23
CA LEU A 364 -2.15 -7.46 16.11
C LEU A 364 -3.32 -7.52 17.10
N THR A 365 -4.38 -8.21 16.71
CA THR A 365 -5.46 -8.65 17.59
C THR A 365 -5.49 -10.18 17.61
N ASP A 366 -5.60 -10.78 18.80
CA ASP A 366 -5.79 -12.23 18.94
C ASP A 366 -7.26 -12.61 18.70
N VAL A 367 -7.56 -13.06 17.49
CA VAL A 367 -8.91 -13.46 17.07
C VAL A 367 -9.34 -14.72 17.80
N THR A 368 -8.42 -15.68 17.98
CA THR A 368 -8.72 -16.91 18.73
C THR A 368 -9.13 -16.65 20.17
N ALA A 369 -8.56 -15.65 20.83
CA ALA A 369 -8.94 -15.25 22.19
C ALA A 369 -10.38 -14.74 22.29
N ALA A 370 -10.90 -14.10 21.23
CA ALA A 370 -12.28 -13.61 21.20
C ALA A 370 -13.30 -14.71 20.84
N HIS A 371 -12.89 -15.75 20.10
CA HIS A 371 -13.83 -16.68 19.46
C HIS A 371 -13.71 -18.16 19.88
N SER A 372 -12.59 -18.58 20.47
CA SER A 372 -12.42 -19.97 20.94
C SER A 372 -12.44 -20.05 22.46
N SER A 373 -13.26 -20.94 23.01
CA SER A 373 -13.24 -21.26 24.45
C SER A 373 -12.11 -22.20 24.86
N GLN A 374 -11.36 -22.75 23.89
CA GLN A 374 -10.30 -23.70 24.17
C GLN A 374 -9.01 -22.98 24.48
N THR A 375 -8.38 -23.35 25.59
CA THR A 375 -7.09 -22.81 26.02
C THR A 375 -6.04 -23.91 26.08
N MET A 376 -4.77 -23.54 25.87
CA MET A 376 -3.63 -24.37 26.19
C MET A 376 -2.65 -23.61 27.07
N LYS A 377 -1.92 -24.35 27.91
CA LYS A 377 -0.83 -23.81 28.72
C LYS A 377 0.46 -23.91 27.93
N LEU A 378 1.13 -22.78 27.71
CA LEU A 378 2.41 -22.77 27.02
C LEU A 378 3.48 -23.51 27.85
N ALA A 379 4.29 -24.31 27.17
CA ALA A 379 5.42 -25.02 27.76
C ALA A 379 6.59 -24.96 26.77
N VAL A 380 7.30 -23.84 26.77
CA VAL A 380 8.40 -23.58 25.86
C VAL A 380 9.75 -23.76 26.56
N SER A 381 10.67 -24.43 25.87
CA SER A 381 12.03 -24.69 26.37
C SER A 381 13.01 -25.12 25.27
N TYR A 382 12.55 -25.25 24.01
CA TYR A 382 13.27 -25.96 22.96
C TYR A 382 14.66 -25.38 22.68
N MET A 383 14.77 -24.07 22.52
CA MET A 383 16.02 -23.41 22.15
C MET A 383 17.09 -23.53 23.24
N SER A 384 16.74 -23.28 24.51
CA SER A 384 17.72 -23.41 25.59
C SER A 384 18.18 -24.86 25.82
N THR A 385 17.29 -25.85 25.64
CA THR A 385 17.63 -27.27 25.78
C THR A 385 18.37 -27.84 24.57
N HIS A 386 18.28 -27.18 23.40
CA HIS A 386 18.94 -27.57 22.15
C HIS A 386 19.88 -26.47 21.63
N ALA A 387 20.56 -25.77 22.53
CA ALA A 387 21.41 -24.62 22.20
C ALA A 387 22.49 -24.90 21.13
N ASN A 388 22.96 -26.15 21.03
CA ASN A 388 23.92 -26.57 20.02
C ASN A 388 23.39 -26.56 18.57
N GLN A 389 22.08 -26.48 18.36
CA GLN A 389 21.46 -26.40 17.03
C GLN A 389 21.44 -24.97 16.47
N TYR A 390 21.73 -23.96 17.30
CA TYR A 390 21.64 -22.55 16.94
C TYR A 390 23.02 -21.90 17.03
N LYS A 391 23.52 -21.36 15.92
CA LYS A 391 24.88 -20.79 15.81
C LYS A 391 25.16 -19.73 16.88
N GLN A 392 24.18 -18.89 17.22
CA GLN A 392 24.31 -17.80 18.19
C GLN A 392 24.13 -18.24 19.64
N LEU A 393 23.64 -19.46 19.89
CA LEU A 393 23.54 -20.05 21.23
C LEU A 393 24.69 -21.02 21.51
N ALA A 394 25.16 -21.74 20.48
CA ALA A 394 26.30 -22.62 20.54
C ALA A 394 27.55 -21.85 20.99
N GLY A 395 28.05 -22.14 22.18
CA GLY A 395 29.21 -21.45 22.76
C GLY A 395 28.91 -20.10 23.43
N SER A 396 27.64 -19.71 23.59
CA SER A 396 27.23 -18.49 24.31
C SER A 396 26.32 -18.82 25.51
N PRO A 397 26.89 -19.14 26.69
CA PRO A 397 26.11 -19.40 27.91
C PRO A 397 25.21 -18.23 28.30
N GLU A 398 25.61 -17.00 27.99
CA GLU A 398 24.82 -15.80 28.22
C GLU A 398 23.54 -15.79 27.37
N ASN A 399 23.64 -16.03 26.06
CA ASN A 399 22.46 -16.09 25.20
C ASN A 399 21.53 -17.25 25.60
N VAL A 400 22.09 -18.40 25.97
CA VAL A 400 21.30 -19.54 26.49
C VAL A 400 20.54 -19.14 27.75
N LYS A 401 21.20 -18.44 28.70
CA LYS A 401 20.55 -17.95 29.92
C LYS A 401 19.43 -16.94 29.63
N ARG A 402 19.64 -16.01 28.70
CA ARG A 402 18.62 -15.04 28.27
C ARG A 402 17.41 -15.75 27.64
N MET A 403 17.65 -16.68 26.71
CA MET A 403 16.58 -17.49 26.10
C MET A 403 15.79 -18.29 27.14
N ALA A 404 16.48 -18.97 28.07
CA ALA A 404 15.82 -19.70 29.16
C ALA A 404 14.97 -18.77 30.06
N GLY A 405 15.39 -17.52 30.24
CA GLY A 405 14.62 -16.49 30.94
C GLY A 405 13.31 -16.15 30.21
N TYR A 406 13.35 -15.95 28.90
CA TYR A 406 12.15 -15.70 28.08
C TYR A 406 11.24 -16.93 28.01
N GLU A 407 11.80 -18.13 27.85
CA GLU A 407 11.07 -19.39 27.88
C GLU A 407 10.33 -19.58 29.21
N LYS A 408 10.98 -19.28 30.33
CA LYS A 408 10.36 -19.33 31.66
C LYS A 408 9.24 -18.30 31.81
N ALA A 409 9.40 -17.10 31.27
CA ALA A 409 8.40 -16.04 31.34
C ALA A 409 7.17 -16.35 30.48
N LEU A 410 7.36 -17.00 29.33
CA LEU A 410 6.28 -17.40 28.42
C LEU A 410 5.58 -18.67 28.90
N SER A 411 6.34 -19.62 29.45
CA SER A 411 5.80 -20.87 29.98
C SER A 411 4.82 -20.64 31.12
N GLY A 412 3.72 -21.38 31.08
CA GLY A 412 2.66 -21.32 32.06
C GLY A 412 1.53 -20.35 31.75
N LYS A 413 1.71 -19.44 30.79
CA LYS A 413 0.63 -18.60 30.28
C LYS A 413 -0.42 -19.44 29.58
N GLN A 414 -1.69 -19.06 29.78
CA GLN A 414 -2.83 -19.65 29.10
C GLN A 414 -3.10 -18.85 27.82
N VAL A 415 -3.10 -19.53 26.68
CA VAL A 415 -3.45 -18.93 25.39
C VAL A 415 -4.63 -19.65 24.77
N HIS A 416 -5.47 -18.90 24.08
CA HIS A 416 -6.59 -19.45 23.32
C HIS A 416 -6.09 -20.00 21.99
N TRP A 417 -6.72 -21.08 21.54
CA TRP A 417 -6.39 -21.74 20.29
C TRP A 417 -7.61 -22.50 19.75
N LEU A 418 -7.57 -22.91 18.50
CA LEU A 418 -8.57 -23.76 17.88
C LEU A 418 -7.97 -25.16 17.63
N PRO A 419 -8.43 -26.20 18.34
CA PRO A 419 -8.02 -27.58 18.05
C PRO A 419 -8.34 -27.96 16.61
N LYS A 420 -7.43 -28.68 15.93
CA LYS A 420 -7.61 -29.02 14.50
C LYS A 420 -8.89 -29.77 14.19
N ALA A 421 -9.41 -30.57 15.13
CA ALA A 421 -10.67 -31.30 14.98
C ALA A 421 -11.90 -30.37 14.90
N LYS A 422 -11.77 -29.09 15.27
CA LYS A 422 -12.82 -28.07 15.22
C LYS A 422 -12.71 -27.13 14.01
N LEU A 423 -11.74 -27.33 13.12
CA LEU A 423 -11.58 -26.53 11.92
C LEU A 423 -12.11 -27.30 10.70
N PRO A 424 -13.28 -26.92 10.13
CA PRO A 424 -13.79 -27.55 8.91
C PRO A 424 -13.05 -27.02 7.67
N ASP A 425 -13.18 -27.74 6.55
CA ASP A 425 -12.56 -27.36 5.26
C ASP A 425 -13.01 -25.96 4.80
N ALA A 426 -14.24 -25.54 5.12
CA ALA A 426 -14.78 -24.23 4.80
C ALA A 426 -14.32 -23.10 5.73
N GLY A 427 -13.42 -23.36 6.68
CA GLY A 427 -13.03 -22.37 7.70
C GLY A 427 -14.17 -22.06 8.68
N LEU A 428 -14.02 -20.98 9.44
CA LEU A 428 -15.03 -20.50 10.37
C LEU A 428 -15.37 -19.04 10.06
N PRO A 429 -16.60 -18.56 10.29
CA PRO A 429 -17.01 -17.21 9.90
C PRO A 429 -16.17 -16.07 10.50
N TRP A 430 -15.46 -16.33 11.59
CA TRP A 430 -14.58 -15.37 12.25
C TRP A 430 -13.12 -15.44 11.78
N ILE A 431 -12.76 -16.43 10.95
CA ILE A 431 -11.47 -16.50 10.26
C ILE A 431 -11.65 -15.84 8.90
N GLU A 432 -10.99 -14.71 8.70
CA GLU A 432 -11.12 -13.90 7.50
C GLU A 432 -9.91 -14.10 6.58
N ALA A 433 -10.12 -13.87 5.28
CA ALA A 433 -9.03 -13.78 4.32
C ALA A 433 -8.01 -12.72 4.77
N GLY A 434 -6.73 -13.08 4.80
CA GLY A 434 -5.63 -12.24 5.30
C GLY A 434 -5.33 -12.36 6.79
N ASP A 435 -6.07 -13.16 7.56
CA ASP A 435 -5.68 -13.50 8.92
C ASP A 435 -4.35 -14.25 8.94
N LEU A 436 -3.51 -13.97 9.94
CA LEU A 436 -2.28 -14.72 10.17
C LEU A 436 -2.60 -15.98 10.98
N ILE A 437 -2.17 -17.12 10.45
CA ILE A 437 -2.39 -18.44 11.04
C ILE A 437 -1.08 -18.93 11.63
N ALA A 438 -1.10 -19.25 12.93
CA ALA A 438 0.01 -19.90 13.61
C ALA A 438 -0.37 -21.34 14.01
N ILE A 439 0.28 -22.32 13.41
CA ILE A 439 -0.03 -23.75 13.58
C ILE A 439 0.62 -24.27 14.86
N THR A 440 -0.20 -24.63 15.83
CA THR A 440 0.25 -25.12 17.14
C THR A 440 0.77 -26.56 17.04
N THR A 441 1.70 -26.93 17.90
CA THR A 441 2.36 -28.24 17.87
C THR A 441 2.34 -28.95 19.23
N ASN A 442 2.49 -30.28 19.22
CA ASN A 442 2.74 -31.10 20.41
C ASN A 442 4.23 -31.44 20.60
N GLN A 443 5.11 -30.90 19.77
CA GLN A 443 6.54 -31.05 19.93
C GLN A 443 6.99 -30.45 21.26
N GLN A 444 7.69 -31.25 22.06
CA GLN A 444 8.08 -30.86 23.41
C GLN A 444 8.96 -29.59 23.38
N GLY A 445 8.58 -28.59 24.19
CA GLY A 445 9.32 -27.34 24.33
C GLY A 445 9.05 -26.31 23.21
N LEU A 446 8.17 -26.60 22.26
CA LEU A 446 7.81 -25.71 21.14
C LEU A 446 6.30 -25.46 21.11
N ASP A 447 5.90 -24.23 20.82
CA ASP A 447 4.51 -23.78 20.81
C ASP A 447 3.89 -23.78 19.41
N ILE A 448 4.60 -23.22 18.43
CA ILE A 448 4.18 -23.08 17.03
C ILE A 448 5.19 -23.77 16.11
N ALA A 449 4.71 -24.58 15.17
CA ALA A 449 5.56 -25.27 14.20
C ALA A 449 5.66 -24.55 12.86
N HIS A 450 4.63 -23.81 12.47
CA HIS A 450 4.55 -23.20 11.14
C HIS A 450 3.58 -22.02 11.14
N VAL A 451 3.75 -21.08 10.20
CA VAL A 451 2.87 -19.92 10.05
C VAL A 451 2.50 -19.67 8.58
N GLY A 452 1.42 -18.93 8.36
CA GLY A 452 0.98 -18.50 7.03
C GLY A 452 -0.18 -17.51 7.10
N ILE A 453 -0.80 -17.26 5.97
CA ILE A 453 -1.91 -16.32 5.79
C ILE A 453 -3.14 -17.10 5.35
N ALA A 454 -4.30 -16.83 5.95
CA ALA A 454 -5.59 -17.39 5.57
C ALA A 454 -6.00 -16.90 4.18
N ASP A 455 -6.33 -17.84 3.31
CA ASP A 455 -6.76 -17.58 1.94
C ASP A 455 -7.93 -18.49 1.59
N TYR A 456 -9.00 -17.95 1.00
CA TYR A 456 -10.21 -18.73 0.71
C TYR A 456 -10.31 -19.07 -0.78
N GLN A 457 -10.10 -20.35 -1.12
CA GLN A 457 -10.17 -20.86 -2.48
C GLN A 457 -11.45 -21.68 -2.65
N ASP A 458 -12.33 -21.26 -3.57
CA ASP A 458 -13.63 -21.91 -3.83
C ASP A 458 -14.45 -22.21 -2.55
N GLY A 459 -14.43 -21.26 -1.60
CA GLY A 459 -15.16 -21.36 -0.32
C GLY A 459 -14.49 -22.26 0.73
N LYS A 460 -13.27 -22.74 0.48
CA LYS A 460 -12.47 -23.51 1.44
C LYS A 460 -11.31 -22.69 1.98
N LEU A 461 -10.97 -22.87 3.25
CA LEU A 461 -9.85 -22.20 3.89
C LEU A 461 -8.54 -22.93 3.53
N HIS A 462 -7.70 -22.26 2.76
CA HIS A 462 -6.35 -22.64 2.40
C HIS A 462 -5.33 -21.78 3.16
N LEU A 463 -4.05 -22.15 3.03
CA LEU A 463 -2.94 -21.45 3.66
C LEU A 463 -1.98 -20.94 2.58
N LEU A 464 -1.82 -19.62 2.50
CA LEU A 464 -0.73 -18.99 1.77
C LEU A 464 0.52 -18.96 2.68
N HIS A 465 1.57 -19.68 2.31
CA HIS A 465 2.74 -19.86 3.17
C HIS A 465 4.05 -20.11 2.40
N ALA A 466 5.18 -19.79 3.02
CA ALA A 466 6.49 -20.26 2.56
C ALA A 466 6.65 -21.74 2.92
N SER A 467 6.67 -22.61 1.90
CA SER A 467 6.77 -24.05 2.07
C SER A 467 8.21 -24.52 1.91
N SER A 468 8.77 -25.13 2.94
CA SER A 468 10.11 -25.74 2.89
C SER A 468 10.14 -26.96 1.95
N SER A 469 9.07 -27.76 1.91
CA SER A 469 8.98 -28.95 1.07
C SER A 469 8.86 -28.61 -0.41
N LEU A 470 8.20 -27.50 -0.75
CA LEU A 470 8.05 -27.03 -2.13
C LEU A 470 9.12 -25.99 -2.52
N GLY A 471 9.95 -25.57 -1.57
CA GLY A 471 11.07 -24.66 -1.81
C GLY A 471 10.65 -23.23 -2.17
N LYS A 472 9.39 -22.84 -1.95
CA LYS A 472 8.85 -21.52 -2.33
C LYS A 472 7.57 -21.16 -1.57
N VAL A 473 7.15 -19.91 -1.69
CA VAL A 473 5.82 -19.45 -1.24
C VAL A 473 4.74 -19.97 -2.18
N VAL A 474 3.70 -20.56 -1.60
CA VAL A 474 2.57 -21.20 -2.30
C VAL A 474 1.27 -20.96 -1.55
N ILE A 475 0.14 -21.11 -2.25
CA ILE A 475 -1.14 -21.44 -1.62
C ILE A 475 -1.18 -22.96 -1.49
N SER A 476 -1.63 -23.48 -0.35
CA SER A 476 -1.72 -24.92 -0.11
C SER A 476 -2.63 -25.60 -1.14
N ASP A 477 -2.25 -26.78 -1.62
CA ASP A 477 -3.09 -27.54 -2.57
C ASP A 477 -4.36 -28.10 -1.90
N GLU A 478 -4.27 -28.40 -0.60
CA GLU A 478 -5.38 -28.88 0.22
C GLU A 478 -5.84 -27.82 1.23
N PRO A 479 -7.11 -27.89 1.70
CA PRO A 479 -7.58 -27.04 2.79
C PRO A 479 -6.74 -27.20 4.06
N LEU A 480 -6.61 -26.12 4.83
CA LEU A 480 -5.82 -26.06 6.06
C LEU A 480 -6.19 -27.17 7.08
N SER A 481 -7.48 -27.50 7.19
CA SER A 481 -7.98 -28.63 8.00
C SER A 481 -7.33 -29.98 7.64
N ARG A 482 -7.07 -30.22 6.35
CA ARG A 482 -6.43 -31.43 5.83
C ARG A 482 -4.94 -31.40 6.07
N MET A 483 -4.28 -30.26 5.85
CA MET A 483 -2.88 -30.07 6.22
C MET A 483 -2.65 -30.39 7.71
N LEU A 484 -3.47 -29.84 8.61
CA LEU A 484 -3.41 -30.12 10.05
C LEU A 484 -3.63 -31.60 10.38
N SER A 485 -4.52 -32.26 9.66
CA SER A 485 -4.83 -33.68 9.87
C SER A 485 -3.69 -34.59 9.40
N ASN A 486 -3.04 -34.24 8.30
CA ASN A 486 -1.92 -35.00 7.71
C ASN A 486 -0.63 -34.90 8.55
N HIS A 487 -0.48 -33.85 9.37
CA HIS A 487 0.64 -33.69 10.28
C HIS A 487 0.30 -34.13 11.72
N LYS A 488 0.92 -35.23 12.18
CA LYS A 488 0.70 -35.78 13.54
C LYS A 488 1.10 -34.81 14.66
N SER A 489 2.15 -34.02 14.44
CA SER A 489 2.62 -33.07 15.45
C SER A 489 1.78 -31.80 15.53
N TRP A 490 1.08 -31.45 14.46
CA TRP A 490 0.23 -30.25 14.41
C TRP A 490 -1.05 -30.52 15.18
N THR A 491 -1.37 -29.65 16.13
CA THR A 491 -2.51 -29.84 17.05
C THR A 491 -3.71 -28.99 16.66
N GLY A 492 -3.50 -27.86 15.97
CA GLY A 492 -4.52 -26.83 15.74
C GLY A 492 -3.90 -25.50 15.32
N ILE A 493 -4.61 -24.40 15.54
CA ILE A 493 -4.18 -23.06 15.13
C ILE A 493 -4.45 -22.00 16.20
N ARG A 494 -3.62 -20.96 16.20
CA ARG A 494 -3.96 -19.62 16.68
C ARG A 494 -4.22 -18.72 15.48
N VAL A 495 -5.14 -17.78 15.61
CA VAL A 495 -5.51 -16.84 14.55
C VAL A 495 -5.32 -15.43 15.08
N VAL A 496 -4.50 -14.65 14.37
CA VAL A 496 -4.25 -13.25 14.72
C VAL A 496 -4.47 -12.36 13.50
N ARG A 497 -5.00 -11.17 13.72
CA ARG A 497 -5.39 -10.23 12.66
C ARG A 497 -4.58 -8.96 12.76
N MET A 498 -4.11 -8.46 11.63
CA MET A 498 -3.49 -7.13 11.55
C MET A 498 -4.48 -6.09 12.07
N SER A 499 -4.03 -5.27 13.02
CA SER A 499 -4.80 -4.14 13.53
C SER A 499 -4.17 -2.86 13.00
N HIS A 500 -4.98 -1.95 12.46
CA HIS A 500 -4.51 -0.59 12.27
C HIS A 500 -4.27 0.00 13.66
N THR A 501 -3.05 0.49 13.90
CA THR A 501 -2.73 1.18 15.15
C THR A 501 -3.83 2.20 15.41
N LYS A 502 -4.45 2.13 16.59
CA LYS A 502 -5.12 3.30 17.14
C LYS A 502 -4.02 4.33 17.32
N ASN A 503 -3.85 5.21 16.35
CA ASN A 503 -3.11 6.44 16.58
C ASN A 503 -3.94 7.19 17.63
N ASN A 504 -3.48 7.12 18.88
CA ASN A 504 -3.95 8.00 19.95
C ASN A 504 -3.53 9.43 19.62
#